data_AF-A0A523P510-F1
#
_entry.id   AF-A0A523P510-F1
#
_cell.length_a   1.000
_cell.length_b   1.000
_cell.length_c   1.000
_cell.angle_alpha   90.00
_cell.angle_beta   90.00
_cell.angle_gamma   90.00
#
_symmetry.space_group_name_H-M   'P 1'
#
loop_
_entity.id
_entity.type
_entity.pdbx_description
1 polymer ?
#
loop_
_entity_poly.entity_id
_entity_poly.type
_entity_poly.pdbx_seq_one_letter_code
_entity_poly.pdbx_strand_id
1 'polypeptide(L)' 'NWYRMAGPAFDASTAFEMLGFTGPEAKEGVASFREKRPPEFKPGSPV' A
#
# COMPACT_ATOMS: atom_id res chain seq x y z
N ASN A 1 1.08 11.83 27.27
CA ASN A 1 1.76 12.45 26.11
C ASN A 1 1.93 11.41 24.99
N TRP A 2 0.82 10.90 24.45
CA TRP A 2 0.79 9.84 23.42
C TRP A 2 0.19 10.37 22.11
N TYR A 3 -0.90 11.11 22.26
CA TYR A 3 -1.65 11.72 21.15
C TYR A 3 -0.81 12.62 20.24
N ARG A 4 0.19 13.33 20.78
CA ARG A 4 1.06 14.22 19.98
C ARG A 4 2.13 13.47 19.17
N MET A 5 2.53 12.27 19.59
CA MET A 5 3.50 11.45 18.86
C MET A 5 2.83 10.51 17.85
N ALA A 6 1.61 10.05 18.13
CA ALA A 6 0.86 9.19 17.23
C ALA A 6 0.36 9.91 15.96
N GLY A 7 0.09 11.23 16.04
CA GLY A 7 -0.38 12.03 14.91
C GLY A 7 0.57 12.02 13.69
N PRO A 8 1.85 12.40 13.84
CA PRO A 8 2.81 12.40 12.73
C PRO A 8 3.08 11.01 12.13
N ALA A 9 3.07 9.96 12.96
CA ALA A 9 3.27 8.60 12.49
C ALA A 9 2.08 8.11 11.63
N PHE A 10 0.86 8.45 12.05
CA PHE A 10 -0.36 8.14 11.30
C PHE A 10 -0.48 8.93 9.98
N ASP A 11 -0.10 10.21 9.98
CA ASP A 11 -0.09 11.02 8.77
C ASP A 11 0.95 10.50 7.75
N ALA A 12 2.14 10.14 8.23
CA ALA A 12 3.16 9.51 7.40
C ALA A 12 2.72 8.16 6.81
N SER A 13 2.09 7.27 7.60
CA SER A 13 1.60 5.99 7.08
C SER A 13 0.53 6.20 6.02
N THR A 14 -0.38 7.15 6.23
CA THR A 14 -1.44 7.49 5.28
C THR A 14 -0.86 8.06 3.98
N ALA A 15 0.16 8.91 4.07
CA ALA A 15 0.85 9.44 2.89
C ALA A 15 1.54 8.33 2.09
N PHE A 16 2.22 7.40 2.75
CA PHE A 16 2.87 6.26 2.08
C PHE A 16 1.86 5.30 1.42
N GLU A 17 0.72 5.03 2.07
CA GLU A 17 -0.37 4.24 1.46
C GLU A 17 -0.92 4.91 0.18
N MET A 18 -1.18 6.21 0.24
CA MET A 18 -1.67 6.98 -0.91
C MET A 18 -0.70 6.97 -2.09
N LEU A 19 0.60 7.02 -1.82
CA LEU A 19 1.63 6.88 -2.86
C LEU A 19 1.62 5.47 -3.47
N GLY A 20 1.51 4.43 -2.64
CA GLY A 20 1.47 3.02 -3.07
C GLY A 20 0.25 2.64 -3.92
N PHE A 21 -0.90 3.30 -3.72
CA PHE A 21 -2.12 3.04 -4.50
C PHE A 21 -1.99 3.35 -6.01
N THR A 22 -1.05 4.22 -6.39
CA THR A 22 -0.77 4.51 -7.80
C THR A 22 0.17 3.50 -8.46
N GLY A 23 0.74 2.59 -7.67
CA GLY A 23 1.74 1.61 -8.09
C GLY A 23 1.19 0.42 -8.88
N PRO A 24 2.07 -0.36 -9.53
CA PRO A 24 1.70 -1.55 -10.28
C PRO A 24 1.10 -2.66 -9.39
N GLU A 25 1.42 -2.68 -8.10
CA GLU A 25 0.94 -3.69 -7.14
C GLU A 25 -0.52 -3.51 -6.76
N ALA A 26 -1.02 -2.27 -6.70
CA ALA A 26 -2.43 -2.02 -6.50
C ALA A 26 -3.28 -2.60 -7.65
N LYS A 27 -2.78 -2.49 -8.89
CA LYS A 27 -3.44 -3.07 -10.07
C LYS A 27 -3.44 -4.60 -10.02
N GLU A 28 -2.32 -5.20 -9.67
CA GLU A 28 -2.17 -6.65 -9.52
C GLU A 28 -3.01 -7.22 -8.37
N GLY A 29 -3.07 -6.51 -7.24
CA GLY A 29 -3.92 -6.88 -6.10
C GLY A 29 -5.40 -6.89 -6.48
N VAL A 30 -5.87 -5.90 -7.23
CA VAL A 30 -7.26 -5.86 -7.74
C VAL A 30 -7.53 -6.96 -8.77
N ALA A 31 -6.58 -7.21 -9.69
CA ALA A 31 -6.72 -8.24 -10.71
C ALA A 31 -6.77 -9.65 -10.10
N SER A 32 -5.81 -9.99 -9.25
CA SER A 32 -5.74 -11.28 -8.56
C SER A 32 -6.95 -11.54 -7.67
N PHE A 33 -7.45 -10.52 -6.96
CA PHE A 33 -8.68 -10.62 -6.17
C PHE A 33 -9.91 -10.92 -7.04
N ARG A 34 -10.03 -10.26 -8.21
CA ARG A 34 -11.12 -10.50 -9.17
C ARG A 34 -11.03 -11.89 -9.81
N GLU A 35 -9.82 -12.34 -10.12
CA GLU A 35 -9.54 -13.60 -10.80
C GLU A 35 -9.46 -14.79 -9.82
N LYS A 36 -9.54 -14.56 -8.50
CA LYS A 36 -9.42 -15.56 -7.42
C LYS A 36 -8.15 -16.40 -7.51
N ARG A 37 -7.05 -15.78 -7.95
CA ARG A 37 -5.73 -16.40 -8.03
C ARG A 37 -4.80 -15.76 -7.00
N PRO A 38 -3.69 -16.42 -6.63
CA PRO A 38 -2.64 -15.76 -5.86
C PRO A 38 -2.08 -14.54 -6.63
N PRO A 39 -1.79 -13.42 -5.94
CA PRO A 39 -1.14 -12.26 -6.55
C PRO A 39 0.33 -12.58 -6.91
N GLU A 40 0.78 -12.05 -8.04
CA GLU A 40 2.17 -12.13 -8.49
C GLU A 40 2.85 -10.76 -8.42
N PHE A 41 3.42 -10.45 -7.25
CA PHE A 41 4.15 -9.19 -7.06
C PHE A 41 5.56 -9.29 -7.65
N LYS A 42 5.95 -8.27 -8.44
CA LYS A 42 7.27 -8.25 -9.09
C LYS A 42 8.34 -7.81 -8.08
N PRO A 43 9.51 -8.47 -8.00
CA PRO A 43 10.57 -8.14 -7.04
C PRO A 43 11.16 -6.72 -7.14
N GLY A 44 10.91 -6.01 -8.25
CA GLY A 44 11.36 -4.64 -8.48
C GLY A 44 10.26 -3.59 -8.35
N SER A 45 9.09 -3.95 -7.81
CA SER A 45 8.10 -2.95 -7.43
C SER A 45 8.60 -2.18 -6.20
N PRO A 46 8.48 -0.84 -6.18
CA PRO A 46 9.03 -0.02 -5.10
C PRO A 46 8.16 0.02 -3.83
N VAL A 47 7.00 -0.65 -3.80
CA VAL A 47 6.14 -0.78 -2.62
C VAL A 47 5.80 -2.23 -2.32
#